data_AF-A0A7W1CDX0-F1
#
_entry.id   AF-A0A7W1CDX0-F1
#
_cell.length_a   1.000
_cell.length_b   1.000
_cell.length_c   1.000
_cell.angle_alpha   90.00
_cell.angle_beta   90.00
_cell.angle_gamma   90.00
#
_symmetry.space_group_name_H-M   'P 1'
#
loop_
_entity.id
_entity.type
_entity.pdbx_description
1 polymer ?
#
loop_
_entity_poly.entity_id
_entity_poly.type
_entity_poly.pdbx_seq_one_letter_code
_entity_poly.pdbx_strand_id
1 'polypeptide(L)'
;SAGSDHAWANHLFVIGGSVLGGDFYGTNTSNGTPYPNLTMNGPDDADSGTNARGRWIPTTSVEQYAATLARWYGLPEANMSSVFPNFGNFPNTNLGFMQP
;
A
#
# COMPACT_ATOMS: atom_id res chain seq x y z
N SER A 1 -2.92 7.74 -27.94
CA SER A 1 -3.58 6.97 -26.86
C SER A 1 -2.65 7.00 -25.66
N ALA A 2 -3.04 7.60 -24.54
CA ALA A 2 -2.23 7.68 -23.32
C ALA A 2 -3.07 7.29 -22.08
N GLY A 3 -4.02 6.39 -22.30
CA GLY A 3 -4.90 5.84 -21.26
C GLY A 3 -4.25 4.69 -20.50
N SER A 4 -4.81 4.45 -19.32
CA SER A 4 -4.45 3.58 -18.21
C SER A 4 -4.30 2.07 -18.51
N ASP A 5 -3.54 1.69 -19.53
CA ASP A 5 -3.35 0.27 -19.88
C ASP A 5 -2.74 -0.55 -18.73
N HIS A 6 -1.98 0.09 -17.84
CA HIS A 6 -1.45 -0.52 -16.63
C HIS A 6 -1.44 0.48 -15.48
N ALA A 7 -2.61 0.87 -14.96
CA ALA A 7 -2.64 1.56 -13.67
C ALA A 7 -2.09 0.60 -12.59
N TRP A 8 -0.89 0.91 -12.11
CA TRP A 8 -0.08 0.14 -11.15
C TRP A 8 -0.40 0.50 -9.69
N ALA A 9 -1.32 1.44 -9.49
CA ALA A 9 -1.64 2.05 -8.20
C ALA A 9 -3.17 2.14 -8.02
N ASN A 10 -3.66 1.75 -6.84
CA ASN A 10 -5.08 1.81 -6.47
C ASN A 10 -5.23 2.10 -4.97
N HIS A 11 -6.40 2.58 -4.57
CA HIS A 11 -6.87 2.53 -3.18
C HIS A 11 -7.70 1.25 -2.98
N LEU A 12 -7.35 0.45 -1.97
CA LEU A 12 -8.11 -0.75 -1.61
C LEU A 12 -8.99 -0.46 -0.40
N PHE A 13 -10.25 -0.89 -0.46
CA PHE A 13 -11.18 -0.82 0.66
C PHE A 13 -11.33 -2.22 1.28
N VAL A 14 -11.20 -2.32 2.60
CA VAL A 14 -11.51 -3.52 3.39
C VAL A 14 -12.66 -3.19 4.31
N ILE A 15 -13.69 -4.02 4.31
CA ILE A 15 -14.94 -3.75 5.03
C ILE A 15 -15.38 -5.04 5.71
N GLY A 16 -15.77 -4.95 6.99
CA GLY A 16 -16.24 -6.10 7.76
C GLY A 16 -16.19 -5.83 9.25
N GLY A 17 -16.85 -6.67 10.05
CA GLY A 17 -16.93 -6.50 11.51
C GLY A 17 -15.59 -6.64 12.23
N SER A 18 -14.65 -7.41 11.67
CA SER A 18 -13.30 -7.59 12.22
C SER A 18 -12.28 -6.61 11.64
N VAL A 19 -12.71 -5.68 10.77
CA VAL A 19 -11.84 -4.65 10.22
C VAL A 19 -11.76 -3.50 11.20
N LEU A 20 -10.55 -3.09 11.54
CA LEU A 20 -10.29 -1.81 12.20
C LEU A 20 -10.48 -0.71 11.14
N GLY A 21 -11.74 -0.33 10.92
CA GLY A 21 -12.11 0.62 9.87
C GLY A 21 -11.96 2.08 10.27
N GLY A 22 -12.16 2.98 9.32
CA GLY A 22 -12.19 4.43 9.56
C GLY A 22 -10.82 5.12 9.49
N ASP A 23 -9.79 4.42 9.00
CA ASP A 23 -8.43 4.96 8.87
C ASP A 23 -7.76 4.55 7.55
N PHE A 24 -6.67 5.24 7.21
CA PHE A 24 -5.77 4.88 6.13
C PHE A 24 -4.63 4.02 6.67
N TYR A 25 -4.37 2.91 5.99
CA TYR A 25 -3.31 1.99 6.35
C TYR A 25 -2.22 1.98 5.29
N GLY A 26 -0.95 1.97 5.74
CA GLY A 26 0.22 1.96 4.87
C GLY A 26 1.43 2.59 5.55
N THR A 27 2.46 2.90 4.75
CA THR A 27 3.62 3.68 5.23
C THR A 27 3.32 5.17 5.06
N ASN A 28 3.64 5.96 6.09
CA ASN A 28 3.44 7.41 6.05
C ASN A 28 4.32 8.09 4.98
N THR A 29 3.73 9.09 4.34
CA THR A 29 4.36 9.97 3.33
C THR A 29 4.89 11.26 3.99
N SER A 30 5.30 12.24 3.17
CA SER A 30 5.85 13.51 3.64
C SER A 30 4.96 14.29 4.64
N ASN A 31 3.64 14.07 4.61
CA ASN A 31 2.67 14.75 5.47
C ASN A 31 2.34 13.99 6.76
N GLY A 32 3.00 12.84 7.02
CA GLY A 32 2.77 12.02 8.21
C GLY A 32 1.56 11.08 8.11
N THR A 33 0.95 10.94 6.93
CA THR A 33 -0.15 9.98 6.68
C THR A 33 0.16 9.06 5.51
N PRO A 34 -0.46 7.87 5.38
CA PRO A 34 -0.26 7.01 4.22
C PRO A 34 -0.78 7.60 2.90
N TYR A 35 -1.61 8.64 2.97
CA TYR A 35 -2.10 9.35 1.79
C TYR A 35 -1.12 10.45 1.38
N PRO A 36 -0.68 10.50 0.12
CA PRO A 36 0.38 11.43 -0.30
C PRO A 36 -0.07 12.89 -0.33
N ASN A 37 0.89 13.79 -0.21
CA ASN A 37 0.71 15.18 -0.60
C ASN A 37 0.61 15.27 -2.14
N LEU A 38 -0.57 15.66 -2.64
CA LEU A 38 -0.88 15.77 -4.07
C LEU A 38 -0.41 17.09 -4.72
N THR A 39 0.48 17.84 -4.06
CA THR A 39 1.10 19.03 -4.66
C THR A 39 1.99 18.59 -5.83
N MET A 40 1.79 19.18 -7.00
CA MET A 40 2.59 18.91 -8.19
C MET A 40 4.04 19.38 -7.99
N ASN A 41 5.02 18.56 -8.40
CA ASN A 41 6.43 18.73 -8.02
C ASN A 41 6.65 18.84 -6.49
N GLY A 42 5.70 18.33 -5.72
CA GLY A 42 5.76 18.28 -4.27
C GLY A 42 6.61 17.12 -3.76
N PRO A 43 6.75 17.00 -2.43
CA PRO A 43 7.65 16.02 -1.80
C PRO A 43 7.28 14.55 -2.07
N ASP A 44 6.02 14.25 -2.38
CA ASP A 44 5.55 12.88 -2.68
C ASP A 44 5.31 12.63 -4.19
N ASP A 45 5.61 13.62 -5.05
CA ASP A 45 5.49 13.48 -6.49
C ASP A 45 6.78 12.84 -7.05
N ALA A 46 6.65 11.61 -7.57
CA ALA A 46 7.73 10.89 -8.21
C ALA A 46 7.86 11.20 -9.71
N ASP A 47 7.05 12.12 -10.25
CA ASP A 47 7.25 12.66 -11.58
C ASP A 47 8.14 13.91 -11.53
N SER A 48 9.18 13.91 -12.37
CA SER A 48 10.13 15.02 -12.44
C SER A 48 10.54 15.28 -13.88
N GLY A 49 11.07 16.48 -14.13
CA GLY A 49 11.54 16.90 -15.45
C GLY A 49 10.57 17.82 -16.19
N THR A 50 10.89 18.11 -17.45
CA THR A 50 10.29 19.20 -18.24
C THR A 50 8.82 18.98 -18.64
N ASN A 51 8.30 17.77 -18.49
CA ASN A 51 6.92 17.41 -18.83
C ASN A 51 6.24 16.59 -17.72
N ALA A 52 6.62 16.82 -16.46
CA ALA A 52 6.00 16.16 -15.32
C ALA A 52 4.49 16.45 -15.29
N ARG A 53 3.68 15.43 -14.98
CA ARG A 53 2.21 15.47 -14.91
C ARG A 53 1.69 15.00 -13.56
N GLY A 54 2.58 14.73 -12.61
CA GLY A 54 2.26 14.16 -11.32
C GLY A 54 2.21 12.64 -11.37
N ARG A 55 2.96 11.98 -10.49
CA ARG A 55 2.97 10.53 -10.34
C ARG A 55 3.21 10.17 -8.88
N TRP A 56 2.16 9.72 -8.20
CA TRP A 56 2.23 9.26 -6.82
C TRP A 56 2.33 7.74 -6.77
N ILE A 57 3.38 7.26 -6.10
CA ILE A 57 3.63 5.83 -5.92
C ILE A 57 2.93 5.38 -4.64
N PRO A 58 2.11 4.32 -4.66
CA PRO A 58 1.57 3.74 -3.44
C PRO A 58 2.69 3.40 -2.46
N THR A 59 2.49 3.74 -1.20
CA THR A 59 3.45 3.43 -0.13
C THR A 59 3.40 1.96 0.33
N THR A 60 2.46 1.20 -0.24
CA THR A 60 2.09 -0.14 0.22
C THR A 60 2.00 -1.09 -0.96
N SER A 61 2.69 -2.22 -0.85
CA SER A 61 2.63 -3.32 -1.82
C SER A 61 1.36 -4.16 -1.65
N VAL A 62 0.93 -4.78 -2.75
CA VAL A 62 -0.12 -5.82 -2.74
C VAL A 62 0.21 -6.95 -1.76
N GLU A 63 1.49 -7.29 -1.58
CA GLU A 63 1.90 -8.35 -0.67
C GLU A 63 1.77 -7.94 0.81
N GLN A 64 2.02 -6.68 1.18
CA GLN A 64 1.81 -6.21 2.56
C GLN A 64 0.31 -6.21 2.91
N TYR A 65 -0.53 -5.77 1.96
CA TYR A 65 -1.98 -5.84 2.08
C TYR A 65 -2.47 -7.28 2.24
N ALA A 66 -2.08 -8.17 1.33
CA ALA A 66 -2.53 -9.55 1.32
C ALA A 66 -2.00 -10.35 2.52
N ALA A 67 -0.76 -10.11 2.97
CA ALA A 67 -0.20 -10.78 4.13
C ALA A 67 -0.90 -10.40 5.44
N THR A 68 -1.42 -9.18 5.56
CA THR A 68 -2.26 -8.77 6.70
C THR A 68 -3.52 -9.64 6.78
N LEU A 69 -4.22 -9.84 5.66
CA LEU A 69 -5.38 -10.73 5.59
C LEU A 69 -5.01 -12.20 5.80
N ALA A 70 -3.91 -12.67 5.21
CA ALA A 70 -3.47 -14.05 5.34
C ALA A 70 -3.17 -14.44 6.79
N ARG A 71 -2.57 -13.53 7.58
CA ARG A 71 -2.41 -13.72 9.03
C ARG A 71 -3.74 -13.87 9.74
N TRP A 72 -4.70 -13.00 9.42
CA TRP A 72 -6.03 -13.07 10.02
C TRP A 72 -6.78 -14.36 9.65
N TYR A 73 -6.56 -14.89 8.43
CA TYR A 73 -7.04 -16.21 8.02
C TYR A 73 -6.30 -17.38 8.71
N GLY A 74 -5.23 -17.11 9.46
CA GLY A 74 -4.47 -18.12 10.19
C GLY A 74 -3.32 -18.76 9.40
N LEU A 75 -2.83 -18.13 8.34
CA LEU A 75 -1.64 -18.64 7.63
C LEU A 75 -0.41 -18.54 8.56
N PRO A 76 0.32 -19.65 8.80
CA PRO A 76 1.51 -19.62 9.64
C PRO A 76 2.61 -18.74 9.06
N GLU A 77 3.34 -18.03 9.93
CA GLU A 77 4.46 -17.16 9.51
C GLU A 77 5.51 -17.87 8.67
N ALA A 78 5.79 -19.14 8.98
CA ALA A 78 6.74 -19.97 8.24
C ALA A 78 6.36 -20.17 6.76
N ASN A 79 5.09 -19.97 6.41
CA ASN A 79 4.58 -20.13 5.05
C ASN A 79 4.45 -18.80 4.29
N MET A 80 4.67 -17.66 4.93
CA MET A 80 4.46 -16.34 4.30
C MET A 80 5.31 -16.14 3.06
N SER A 81 6.59 -16.48 3.12
CA SER A 81 7.51 -16.34 1.96
C SER A 81 7.18 -17.29 0.81
N SER A 82 6.50 -18.40 1.08
CA SER A 82 6.03 -19.32 0.03
C SER A 82 4.83 -18.76 -0.73
N VAL A 83 3.99 -17.94 -0.07
CA VAL A 83 2.79 -17.33 -0.66
C VAL A 83 3.09 -15.95 -1.23
N PHE A 84 3.98 -15.20 -0.59
CA PHE A 84 4.36 -13.82 -0.91
C PHE A 84 5.89 -13.75 -1.07
N PRO A 85 6.43 -13.96 -2.29
CA PRO A 85 7.88 -14.08 -2.49
C PRO A 85 8.68 -12.80 -2.21
N ASN A 86 8.09 -11.62 -2.37
CA ASN A 86 8.75 -10.33 -2.14
C ASN A 86 8.51 -9.80 -0.71
N PHE A 87 7.81 -10.55 0.13
CA PHE A 87 7.37 -10.13 1.45
C PHE A 87 8.52 -9.68 2.36
N GLY A 88 9.69 -10.34 2.25
CA GLY A 88 10.90 -9.98 3.00
C GLY A 88 11.53 -8.65 2.60
N ASN A 89 11.09 -8.03 1.50
CA ASN A 89 11.57 -6.71 1.08
C ASN A 89 10.91 -5.56 1.86
N PHE A 90 9.87 -5.85 2.65
CA PHE A 90 9.09 -4.84 3.35
C PHE A 90 9.34 -4.90 4.85
N PRO A 91 9.69 -3.76 5.51
CA PRO A 91 9.93 -3.73 6.95
C PRO A 91 8.63 -3.87 7.75
N ASN A 92 7.52 -3.35 7.23
CA ASN A 92 6.20 -3.57 7.79
C ASN A 92 5.45 -4.58 6.93
N THR A 93 5.09 -5.71 7.52
CA THR A 93 4.46 -6.82 6.83
C THR A 93 3.04 -7.12 7.31
N ASN A 94 2.60 -6.44 8.36
CA ASN A 94 1.25 -6.48 8.88
C ASN A 94 0.77 -5.04 9.07
N LEU A 95 -0.11 -4.59 8.18
CA LEU A 95 -0.61 -3.22 8.20
C LEU A 95 -1.53 -2.93 9.38
N GLY A 96 -2.02 -3.96 10.10
CA GLY A 96 -2.77 -3.78 11.34
C GLY A 96 -4.21 -3.31 11.15
N PHE A 97 -4.80 -3.51 9.96
CA PHE A 97 -6.21 -3.16 9.71
C PHE A 97 -7.21 -4.27 10.11
N MET A 98 -6.71 -5.41 10.59
CA MET A 98 -7.54 -6.50 11.11
C MET A 98 -7.46 -6.53 12.63
N GLN A 99 -8.57 -6.89 13.29
CA GLN A 99 -8.55 -7.19 14.72
C GLN A 99 -7.57 -8.34 15.03
N PRO A 100 -6.92 -8.32 16.21
CA PRO A 100 -6.03 -9.39 16.66
C PRO A 100 -6.71 -10.76 16.74
#